data_AF-A0A3M1CJ72-F1
#
_entry.id   AF-A0A3M1CJ72-F1
#
_cell.length_a   1.000
_cell.length_b   1.000
_cell.length_c   1.000
_cell.angle_alpha   90.00
_cell.angle_beta   90.00
_cell.angle_gamma   90.00
#
_symmetry.space_group_name_H-M   'P 1'
#
loop_
_entity.id
_entity.type
_entity.pdbx_description
1 polymer ?
#
loop_
_entity_poly.entity_id
_entity_poly.type
_entity_poly.pdbx_seq_one_letter_code
_entity_poly.pdbx_strand_id
1 'polypeptide(L)' 'MLTFVALSLACTSDPGVPAGEQPPDFVLVDVNPASPSYMLEVSPRDKLDQASAWYFGHST' A
#
# COMPACT_ATOMS: atom_id res chain seq x y z
N MET A 1 0.91 -11.87 28.25
CA MET A 1 2.19 -11.89 27.51
C MET A 1 1.87 -11.37 26.11
N LEU A 2 2.03 -10.06 25.87
CA LEU A 2 1.56 -9.39 24.67
C LEU A 2 2.78 -9.10 23.78
N THR A 3 2.89 -9.80 22.66
CA THR A 3 3.98 -9.62 21.70
C THR A 3 3.80 -8.29 20.96
N PHE A 4 4.75 -7.37 21.13
CA PHE A 4 4.85 -6.17 20.31
C PHE A 4 5.28 -6.58 18.89
N VAL A 5 4.41 -6.40 17.90
CA VAL A 5 4.84 -6.38 16.50
C VAL A 5 5.50 -5.02 16.28
N ALA A 6 6.83 -5.00 16.26
CA ALA A 6 7.59 -3.82 15.87
C ALA A 6 7.32 -3.55 14.38
N LEU A 7 6.54 -2.51 14.09
CA LEU A 7 6.49 -1.96 12.74
C LEU A 7 7.75 -1.11 12.56
N SER A 8 8.78 -1.73 12.01
CA SER A 8 10.00 -1.04 11.59
C SER A 8 9.64 -0.02 10.52
N LEU A 9 9.54 1.26 10.90
CA LEU A 9 9.54 2.35 9.92
C LEU A 9 10.96 2.44 9.35
N ALA A 10 11.26 1.57 8.39
CA ALA A 10 12.48 1.67 7.60
C ALA A 10 12.28 2.82 6.62
N CYS A 11 12.85 3.99 6.93
CA CYS A 11 13.26 4.93 5.90
C CYS A 11 14.50 4.34 5.19
N THR A 12 14.35 3.16 4.60
CA THR A 12 15.33 2.66 3.64
C THR A 12 14.92 3.29 2.33
N SER A 13 15.82 4.10 1.76
CA SER A 13 15.72 4.53 0.37
C SER A 13 15.54 3.27 -0.48
N ASP A 14 14.31 3.05 -0.92
CA ASP A 14 13.99 1.99 -1.86
C ASP A 14 14.76 2.29 -3.16
N PRO A 15 15.62 1.39 -3.65
CA PRO A 15 16.40 1.65 -4.87
C PRO A 15 15.54 1.54 -6.14
N GLY A 16 14.23 1.31 -6.04
CA GLY A 16 13.36 0.98 -7.17
C GLY A 16 12.44 2.10 -7.67
N VAL A 17 12.20 3.16 -6.89
CA VAL A 17 11.33 4.26 -7.33
C VAL A 17 12.10 5.59 -7.22
N PRO A 18 12.51 6.20 -8.34
CA PRO A 18 13.08 7.55 -8.35
C PRO A 18 12.15 8.51 -7.60
N ALA A 19 12.72 9.31 -6.70
CA ALA A 19 11.98 10.40 -6.06
C ALA A 19 11.41 11.32 -7.15
N GLY A 20 10.08 11.29 -7.33
CA GLY A 20 9.38 12.02 -8.39
C GLY A 20 8.58 11.14 -9.37
N GLU A 21 8.63 9.82 -9.26
CA GLU A 21 7.79 8.94 -10.09
C GLU A 21 6.34 8.93 -9.59
N GLN A 22 5.40 9.23 -10.50
CA GLN A 22 3.98 9.27 -10.17
C GLN A 22 3.48 7.84 -9.91
N PRO A 23 2.72 7.60 -8.82
CA PRO A 23 2.22 6.27 -8.53
C PRO A 23 1.35 5.74 -9.69
N PRO A 24 1.34 4.42 -9.92
CA PRO A 24 0.53 3.81 -10.98
C PRO A 24 -0.96 4.18 -10.85
N ASP A 25 -1.61 4.33 -11.99
CA ASP A 25 -3.03 4.70 -12.05
C ASP A 25 -3.90 3.46 -12.19
N PHE A 26 -4.37 2.94 -11.06
CA PHE A 26 -5.34 1.85 -11.02
C PHE A 26 -6.29 2.03 -9.84
N VAL A 27 -7.39 1.27 -9.88
CA VAL A 27 -8.39 1.18 -8.82
C VAL A 27 -8.66 -0.29 -8.54
N LEU A 28 -8.74 -0.65 -7.26
CA LEU A 28 -9.19 -1.96 -6.80
C LEU A 28 -10.39 -1.79 -5.85
N VAL A 29 -11.27 -2.78 -5.78
CA VAL A 29 -12.29 -2.84 -4.73
C VAL A 29 -11.67 -3.43 -3.48
N ASP A 30 -11.83 -2.74 -2.35
CA ASP A 30 -11.37 -3.23 -1.06
C ASP A 30 -12.30 -4.35 -0.56
N VAL A 31 -11.78 -5.57 -0.55
CA VAL A 31 -12.51 -6.76 -0.11
C VAL A 31 -12.17 -7.19 1.33
N ASN A 32 -11.42 -6.37 2.08
CA ASN A 32 -11.11 -6.65 3.47
C ASN A 32 -12.26 -6.18 4.40
N PRO A 33 -13.06 -7.09 5.01
CA PRO A 33 -14.22 -6.71 5.82
C PRO A 33 -13.89 -5.96 7.11
N ALA A 34 -12.64 -6.00 7.56
CA ALA A 34 -12.17 -5.22 8.71
C ALA A 34 -11.75 -3.78 8.32
N SER A 35 -11.77 -3.46 7.03
CA SER A 35 -11.35 -2.15 6.53
C SER A 35 -12.47 -1.11 6.62
N PRO A 36 -12.17 0.15 7.01
CA PRO A 36 -13.12 1.25 6.92
C PRO A 36 -13.61 1.54 5.49
N SER A 37 -12.86 1.12 4.47
CA SER A 37 -13.20 1.27 3.05
C SER A 37 -13.79 0.00 2.43
N TYR A 38 -14.29 -0.94 3.23
CA TYR A 38 -14.84 -2.19 2.73
C TYR A 38 -15.90 -1.97 1.61
N MET A 39 -15.73 -2.70 0.51
CA MET A 39 -16.53 -2.64 -0.72
C MET A 39 -16.49 -1.30 -1.46
N LEU A 40 -15.57 -0.40 -1.10
CA LEU A 40 -15.32 0.84 -1.84
C LEU A 40 -14.11 0.68 -2.77
N GLU A 41 -14.06 1.55 -3.77
CA GLU A 41 -12.92 1.70 -4.65
C GLU A 41 -11.76 2.38 -3.91
N VAL A 42 -10.56 1.84 -4.07
CA VAL A 42 -9.31 2.39 -3.53
C VAL A 42 -8.25 2.49 -4.62
N SER A 43 -7.56 3.62 -4.66
CA SER A 43 -6.49 3.93 -5.60
C SER A 43 -5.20 4.32 -4.87
N PRO A 44 -4.00 4.05 -5.45
CA PRO A 44 -2.76 4.66 -4.99
C PRO A 44 -2.84 6.19 -4.89
N ARG A 45 -3.64 6.83 -5.75
CA ARG A 45 -3.87 8.29 -5.73
C ARG A 45 -4.61 8.79 -4.48
N ASP A 46 -5.37 7.94 -3.81
CA ASP A 46 -6.04 8.31 -2.55
C ASP A 46 -5.06 8.39 -1.37
N LYS A 47 -3.83 7.92 -1.59
CA LYS A 47 -2.75 7.83 -0.59
C LYS A 47 -1.54 8.68 -0.98
N LEU A 48 -1.75 9.72 -1.81
CA LEU A 48 -0.70 10.71 -2.08
C LEU A 48 -0.18 11.29 -0.75
N ASP A 49 1.12 11.52 -0.70
CA ASP A 49 1.87 11.95 0.48
C ASP A 49 1.87 10.98 1.68
N GLN A 50 1.36 9.75 1.50
CA GLN A 50 1.41 8.68 2.48
C GLN A 50 2.17 7.47 1.93
N ALA A 51 2.93 6.79 2.79
CA ALA A 51 3.57 5.55 2.41
C ALA A 51 2.50 4.46 2.19
N SER A 52 2.49 3.86 1.00
CA SER A 52 1.61 2.73 0.65
C SER A 52 2.39 1.68 -0.16
N ALA A 53 1.98 0.42 -0.04
CA ALA A 53 2.59 -0.70 -0.76
C ALA A 53 1.49 -1.53 -1.44
N TRP A 54 1.75 -1.93 -2.69
CA TRP A 54 0.82 -2.69 -3.53
C TRP A 54 1.57 -3.89 -4.10
N TYR A 55 1.01 -5.09 -3.90
CA TYR A 55 1.61 -6.34 -4.35
C TYR A 55 0.71 -7.04 -5.36
N PHE A 56 1.25 -7.36 -6.54
CA PHE A 56 0.55 -8.08 -7.59
C PHE A 56 1.16 -9.47 -7.75
N GLY A 57 0.36 -10.50 -7.46
CA GLY A 57 0.74 -11.89 -7.68
C GLY A 57 0.31 -12.37 -9.06
N HIS A 58 1.17 -13.14 -9.73
CA HIS A 58 0.85 -13.82 -10.97
C HIS A 58 1.16 -15.31 -10.81
N SER A 59 0.24 -16.17 -11.23
CA SER A 59 0.44 -17.62 -11.31
C SER A 59 0.11 -18.06 -12.74
N THR A 60 1.08 -18.68 -13.40
CA THR A 60 0.90 -19.32 -14.72
C THR A 60 0.46 -20.75 -14.58
#